data_AF-A0A9D1K8C9-F1
#
_entry.id   AF-A0A9D1K8C9-F1
#
_cell.length_a   1.000
_cell.length_b   1.000
_cell.length_c   1.000
_cell.angle_alpha   90.00
_cell.angle_beta   90.00
_cell.angle_gamma   90.00
#
_symmetry.space_group_name_H-M   'P 1'
#
loop_
_entity.id
_entity.type
_entity.pdbx_description
1 polymer ?
#
loop_
_entity_poly.entity_id
_entity_poly.type
_entity_poly.pdbx_seq_one_letter_code
_entity_poly.pdbx_strand_id
1 'polypeptide(L)'
;MTLIVYLVCLALLSFLLRNWSQRFRSLLITGFNLVFAALMFFSVQVHPGMTGGEVFALVGRILSAAPSAIAFQGDASLFGPDASYVFFLMSIYTVRAVLILFFRGLFIRTRMKWRLATRKTIYIVSGARKDAARFIEDLNRCRAHPAIVYLSGQEAGDALLDAYEAAPSFLQRLKKSKDYQALLLPAKGQYNYQQLLKLEELGKQGIALRVTAFVDNELLRMEDMAFPHLNLYLLSQEQAVVQDFLCQHLPLAHLRQLEPPPEPGHIFRPQSPFSLCLIGFGAFSQEFLLQTYENAAFTTASGRPALEVLVIDQDLAGKQAAFLSDFPHFAQAPGFQWLDAHIPSAILMQALSTKSFHQILVATPDTEENIRLALRLRRLFGRCAPGRPHPQLVVALFQEDPGAVALLSSDENVIFQQVNQRQFTYEKLVARSADRQAEEIHQRYQHNSLFTPEWRELGSFTQASNRAAVWDIPNKLLLAGDVSVLTPQARETLFWELAQYEHLRWNAFHFARGWLPLPQEELTREEREQCRIKRPLEKRHACLVDWDQLDGLPQREPGILKRYDYENVAYLFPAAQEKA
;
A
#
# COMPACT_ATOMS: atom_id res chain seq x y z
N MET A 1 -31.41 11.76 44.40
CA MET A 1 -30.05 11.16 44.54
C MET A 1 -29.82 9.99 43.58
N THR A 2 -30.76 9.06 43.46
CA THR A 2 -30.69 7.86 42.59
C THR A 2 -30.38 8.18 41.12
N LEU A 3 -30.97 9.25 40.58
CA LEU A 3 -30.68 9.72 39.22
C LEU A 3 -29.21 10.10 39.01
N ILE A 4 -28.61 10.83 39.97
CA ILE A 4 -27.21 11.24 39.91
C ILE A 4 -26.29 10.02 39.95
N VAL A 5 -26.57 9.07 40.85
CA VAL A 5 -25.82 7.81 40.95
C VAL A 5 -25.88 7.02 39.64
N TYR A 6 -27.08 6.88 39.05
CA TYR A 6 -27.26 6.22 37.76
C TYR A 6 -26.47 6.90 36.63
N LEU A 7 -26.53 8.23 36.53
CA LEU A 7 -25.82 8.99 35.50
C LEU A 7 -24.29 8.87 35.63
N VAL A 8 -23.76 8.90 36.85
CA VAL A 8 -22.32 8.70 37.11
C VAL A 8 -21.88 7.29 36.74
N CYS A 9 -22.63 6.26 37.14
CA CYS A 9 -22.33 4.88 36.78
C CYS A 9 -22.40 4.66 35.25
N LEU A 10 -23.39 5.25 34.58
CA LEU A 10 -23.53 5.16 33.12
C LEU A 10 -22.40 5.87 32.37
N ALA A 11 -21.95 7.02 32.88
CA ALA A 11 -20.80 7.76 32.34
C ALA A 11 -19.50 6.96 32.50
N LEU A 12 -19.27 6.38 33.70
CA LEU A 12 -18.12 5.53 33.98
C LEU A 12 -18.12 4.28 33.08
N LEU A 13 -19.25 3.58 32.98
CA LEU A 13 -19.40 2.41 32.11
C LEU A 13 -19.16 2.78 30.63
N SER A 14 -19.69 3.92 30.18
CA SER A 14 -19.48 4.40 28.82
C SER A 14 -18.03 4.76 28.53
N PHE A 15 -17.30 5.26 29.53
CA PHE A 15 -15.87 5.56 29.44
C PHE A 15 -15.04 4.27 29.37
N LEU A 16 -15.29 3.31 30.27
CA LEU A 16 -14.60 2.01 30.29
C LEU A 16 -14.82 1.20 29.00
N LEU A 17 -16.00 1.33 28.39
CA LEU A 17 -16.37 0.63 27.16
C LEU A 17 -16.04 1.40 25.87
N ARG A 18 -15.30 2.51 25.94
CA ARG A 18 -15.04 3.38 24.78
C ARG A 18 -14.34 2.65 23.62
N ASN A 19 -13.47 1.69 23.92
CA ASN A 19 -12.66 0.96 22.93
C ASN A 19 -13.29 -0.37 22.49
N TRP A 20 -14.48 -0.70 23.00
CA TRP A 20 -15.16 -1.95 22.68
C TRP A 20 -16.09 -1.79 21.47
N SER A 21 -16.40 -2.90 20.80
CA SER A 21 -17.33 -2.88 19.66
C SER A 21 -18.70 -2.32 20.07
N GLN A 22 -19.33 -1.57 19.17
CA GLN A 22 -20.62 -0.92 19.45
C GLN A 22 -21.71 -1.92 19.87
N ARG A 23 -21.69 -3.14 19.33
CA ARG A 23 -22.62 -4.22 19.72
C ARG A 23 -22.42 -4.63 21.17
N PHE A 24 -21.17 -4.88 21.57
CA PHE A 24 -20.83 -5.29 22.93
C PHE A 24 -21.12 -4.18 23.94
N ARG A 25 -20.80 -2.94 23.59
CA ARG A 25 -21.14 -1.76 24.39
C ARG A 25 -22.65 -1.63 24.59
N SER A 26 -23.46 -1.79 23.53
CA SER A 26 -24.93 -1.75 23.64
C SER A 26 -25.49 -2.89 24.49
N LEU A 27 -24.94 -4.10 24.36
CA LEU A 27 -25.32 -5.25 25.19
C LEU A 27 -25.01 -5.02 26.66
N LEU A 28 -23.80 -4.56 26.98
CA LEU A 28 -23.39 -4.28 28.37
C LEU A 28 -24.15 -3.13 29.00
N ILE A 29 -24.47 -2.07 28.26
CA ILE A 29 -25.31 -0.98 28.76
C ILE A 29 -26.73 -1.48 29.04
N THR A 30 -27.27 -2.34 28.17
CA THR A 30 -28.60 -2.96 28.38
C THR A 30 -28.58 -3.89 29.60
N GLY A 31 -27.54 -4.70 29.77
CA GLY A 31 -27.34 -5.56 30.94
C GLY A 31 -27.17 -4.75 32.23
N PHE A 32 -26.41 -3.66 32.19
CA PHE A 32 -26.27 -2.72 33.31
C PHE A 32 -27.61 -2.11 33.71
N ASN A 33 -28.42 -1.66 32.75
CA ASN A 33 -29.75 -1.12 33.01
C ASN A 33 -30.65 -2.15 33.71
N LEU A 34 -30.60 -3.41 33.27
CA LEU A 34 -31.36 -4.51 33.88
C LEU A 34 -30.92 -4.77 35.33
N VAL A 35 -29.62 -4.85 35.57
CA VAL A 35 -29.05 -5.09 36.91
C VAL A 35 -29.34 -3.92 37.85
N PHE A 36 -29.19 -2.68 37.37
CA PHE A 36 -29.47 -1.49 38.18
C PHE A 36 -30.96 -1.41 38.54
N ALA A 37 -31.86 -1.68 37.59
CA ALA A 37 -33.29 -1.77 37.87
C ALA A 37 -33.59 -2.86 38.92
N ALA A 38 -32.99 -4.05 38.78
CA ALA A 38 -33.14 -5.14 39.74
C ALA A 38 -32.66 -4.74 41.15
N LEU A 39 -31.54 -4.03 41.26
CA LEU A 39 -31.02 -3.52 42.52
C LEU A 39 -31.95 -2.46 43.15
N MET A 40 -32.59 -1.60 42.36
CA MET A 40 -33.58 -0.67 42.90
C MET A 40 -34.78 -1.41 43.51
N PHE A 41 -35.33 -2.40 42.81
CA PHE A 41 -36.42 -3.23 43.35
C PHE A 41 -36.00 -4.01 44.61
N PHE A 42 -34.78 -4.57 44.60
CA PHE A 42 -34.23 -5.24 45.78
C PHE A 42 -34.14 -4.29 46.98
N SER A 43 -33.60 -3.09 46.77
CA SER A 43 -33.38 -2.11 47.84
C SER A 43 -34.66 -1.61 48.51
N VAL A 44 -35.78 -1.60 47.78
CA VAL A 44 -37.08 -1.14 48.31
C VAL A 44 -37.86 -2.28 48.96
N GLN A 45 -37.67 -3.52 48.52
CA GLN A 45 -38.47 -4.67 48.98
C GLN A 45 -37.79 -5.51 50.06
N VAL A 46 -36.47 -5.41 50.21
CA VAL A 46 -35.72 -6.11 51.26
C VAL A 46 -36.00 -5.47 52.63
N HIS A 47 -36.25 -6.30 53.63
CA HIS A 47 -36.47 -5.83 55.01
C HIS A 47 -35.79 -6.73 56.03
N PRO A 48 -35.43 -6.20 57.22
CA PRO A 48 -34.79 -6.98 58.27
C PRO A 48 -35.71 -8.12 58.73
N GLY A 49 -35.18 -9.34 58.82
CA GLY A 49 -35.91 -10.52 59.30
C GLY A 49 -36.35 -11.53 58.22
N MET A 50 -36.06 -11.29 56.93
CA MET A 50 -36.32 -12.26 55.88
C MET A 50 -35.52 -13.55 56.04
N THR A 51 -36.18 -14.69 55.83
CA THR A 51 -35.55 -16.01 55.71
C THR A 51 -34.88 -16.20 54.35
N GLY A 52 -33.93 -17.15 54.24
CA GLY A 52 -33.23 -17.42 52.97
C GLY A 52 -34.16 -17.79 51.81
N GLY A 53 -35.27 -18.48 52.08
CA GLY A 53 -36.29 -18.80 51.08
C GLY A 53 -37.06 -17.58 50.58
N GLU A 54 -37.33 -16.61 51.46
CA GLU A 54 -38.00 -15.36 51.10
C GLU A 54 -37.10 -14.44 50.27
N VAL A 55 -35.81 -14.39 50.59
CA VAL A 55 -34.81 -13.69 49.77
C VAL A 55 -34.72 -14.31 48.37
N PHE A 56 -34.72 -15.65 48.27
CA PHE A 56 -34.69 -16.33 46.98
C PHE A 56 -35.95 -16.05 46.14
N ALA A 57 -37.13 -16.11 46.77
CA ALA A 57 -38.40 -15.77 46.11
C ALA A 57 -38.44 -14.29 45.68
N LEU A 58 -37.87 -13.38 46.48
CA LEU A 58 -37.73 -11.97 46.14
C LEU A 58 -36.86 -11.77 44.90
N VAL A 59 -35.69 -12.41 44.83
CA VAL A 59 -34.81 -12.35 43.64
C VAL A 59 -35.55 -12.83 42.39
N GLY A 60 -36.33 -13.90 42.47
CA GLY A 60 -37.15 -14.38 41.36
C GLY A 60 -38.17 -13.35 40.85
N ARG A 61 -38.89 -12.67 41.77
CA ARG A 61 -39.85 -11.60 41.41
C ARG A 61 -39.19 -10.37 40.81
N ILE A 62 -38.00 -10.03 41.29
CA ILE A 62 -37.23 -8.87 40.80
C ILE A 62 -36.78 -9.10 39.35
N LEU A 63 -36.34 -10.32 39.02
CA LEU A 63 -35.91 -10.67 37.67
C LEU A 63 -37.03 -10.54 36.63
N SER A 64 -38.29 -10.72 37.03
CA SER A 64 -39.45 -10.42 36.17
C SER A 64 -39.88 -8.94 36.21
N ALA A 65 -39.79 -8.28 37.36
CA ALA A 65 -40.27 -6.90 37.53
C ALA A 65 -39.35 -5.85 36.87
N ALA A 66 -38.04 -6.07 36.89
CA ALA A 66 -37.06 -5.13 36.34
C ALA A 66 -37.20 -4.91 34.81
N PRO A 67 -37.31 -5.96 33.95
CA PRO A 67 -37.63 -5.78 32.54
C PRO A 67 -38.96 -5.05 32.32
N SER A 68 -40.01 -5.42 33.07
CA SER A 68 -41.35 -4.81 32.95
C SER A 68 -41.34 -3.32 33.31
N ALA A 69 -40.56 -2.92 34.32
CA ALA A 69 -40.40 -1.52 34.69
C ALA A 69 -39.63 -0.71 33.62
N ILE A 70 -38.57 -1.28 33.05
CA ILE A 70 -37.86 -0.68 31.90
C ILE A 70 -38.77 -0.59 30.67
N ALA A 71 -39.75 -1.49 30.53
CA ALA A 71 -40.74 -1.45 29.46
C ALA A 71 -41.98 -0.59 29.77
N PHE A 72 -42.04 0.07 30.94
CA PHE A 72 -43.21 0.81 31.44
C PHE A 72 -44.50 -0.03 31.55
N GLN A 73 -44.38 -1.34 31.72
CA GLN A 73 -45.49 -2.28 31.88
C GLN A 73 -45.69 -2.73 33.34
N GLY A 74 -44.81 -2.33 34.25
CA GLY A 74 -44.86 -2.69 35.68
C GLY A 74 -45.41 -1.57 36.58
N ASP A 75 -45.74 -1.95 37.83
CA ASP A 75 -46.19 -1.00 38.85
C ASP A 75 -45.02 -0.16 39.38
N ALA A 76 -44.86 1.04 38.82
CA ALA A 76 -43.82 1.98 39.20
C ALA A 76 -44.19 2.84 40.42
N SER A 77 -45.37 2.63 41.02
CA SER A 77 -45.84 3.38 42.19
C SER A 77 -44.95 3.21 43.43
N LEU A 78 -44.13 2.15 43.44
CA LEU A 78 -43.14 1.84 44.47
C LEU A 78 -41.96 2.84 44.54
N PHE A 79 -41.80 3.72 43.54
CA PHE A 79 -40.66 4.62 43.47
C PHE A 79 -41.09 6.10 43.28
N GLY A 80 -40.33 7.02 43.88
CA GLY A 80 -40.55 8.47 43.73
C GLY A 80 -40.21 9.00 42.32
N PRO A 81 -40.51 10.28 42.03
CA PRO A 81 -40.38 10.88 40.69
C PRO A 81 -38.97 10.78 40.08
N ASP A 82 -37.92 10.82 40.91
CA ASP A 82 -36.52 10.62 40.50
C ASP A 82 -36.29 9.28 39.78
N ALA A 83 -36.99 8.21 40.20
CA ALA A 83 -36.84 6.88 39.63
C ALA A 83 -37.56 6.74 38.28
N SER A 84 -38.66 7.47 38.07
CA SER A 84 -39.35 7.52 36.79
C SER A 84 -38.44 8.07 35.68
N TYR A 85 -37.62 9.09 35.99
CA TYR A 85 -36.61 9.60 35.06
C TYR A 85 -35.51 8.56 34.74
N VAL A 86 -35.09 7.77 35.75
CA VAL A 86 -34.11 6.69 35.56
C VAL A 86 -34.66 5.61 34.63
N PHE A 87 -35.88 5.12 34.90
CA PHE A 87 -36.53 4.13 34.04
C PHE A 87 -36.72 4.65 32.62
N PHE A 88 -37.13 5.91 32.44
CA PHE A 88 -37.25 6.54 31.11
C PHE A 88 -35.92 6.55 30.34
N LEU A 89 -34.83 6.93 30.99
CA LEU A 89 -33.50 6.89 30.38
C LEU A 89 -33.10 5.45 30.02
N MET A 90 -33.33 4.48 30.92
CA MET A 90 -33.07 3.06 30.65
C MET A 90 -33.84 2.56 29.43
N SER A 91 -35.13 2.88 29.31
CA SER A 91 -35.97 2.51 28.17
C SER A 91 -35.42 3.09 26.87
N ILE A 92 -35.02 4.37 26.86
CA ILE A 92 -34.43 5.00 25.67
C ILE A 92 -33.14 4.27 25.25
N TYR A 93 -32.26 3.94 26.21
CA TYR A 93 -31.02 3.23 25.91
C TYR A 93 -31.27 1.80 25.41
N THR A 94 -32.23 1.09 26.01
CA THR A 94 -32.62 -0.27 25.61
C THR A 94 -33.25 -0.27 24.21
N VAL A 95 -34.18 0.64 23.94
CA VAL A 95 -34.79 0.81 22.60
C VAL A 95 -33.71 1.16 21.57
N ARG A 96 -32.81 2.10 21.89
CA ARG A 96 -31.67 2.43 21.02
C ARG A 96 -30.77 1.21 20.77
N ALA A 97 -30.48 0.40 21.79
CA ALA A 97 -29.67 -0.80 21.65
C ALA A 97 -30.34 -1.83 20.74
N VAL A 98 -31.63 -2.10 20.93
CA VAL A 98 -32.43 -2.98 20.07
C VAL A 98 -32.47 -2.45 18.63
N LEU A 99 -32.73 -1.16 18.44
CA LEU A 99 -32.70 -0.53 17.12
C LEU A 99 -31.33 -0.69 16.43
N ILE A 100 -30.24 -0.51 17.16
CA ILE A 100 -28.88 -0.70 16.65
C ILE A 100 -28.56 -2.18 16.39
N LEU A 101 -29.08 -3.12 17.17
CA LEU A 101 -28.80 -4.54 17.00
C LEU A 101 -29.55 -5.12 15.79
N PHE A 102 -30.84 -4.80 15.64
CA PHE A 102 -31.70 -5.39 14.62
C PHE A 102 -31.81 -4.56 13.32
N PHE A 103 -31.73 -3.23 13.39
CA PHE A 103 -31.97 -2.36 12.25
C PHE A 103 -30.71 -1.66 11.72
N ARG A 104 -29.51 -2.04 12.19
CA ARG A 104 -28.24 -1.43 11.72
C ARG A 104 -28.13 -1.41 10.20
N GLY A 105 -28.41 -2.53 9.55
CA GLY A 105 -28.34 -2.65 8.09
C GLY A 105 -29.32 -1.71 7.39
N LEU A 106 -30.54 -1.60 7.91
CA LEU A 106 -31.55 -0.67 7.40
C LEU A 106 -31.09 0.79 7.54
N PHE A 107 -30.56 1.18 8.70
CA PHE A 107 -30.04 2.53 8.92
C PHE A 107 -28.86 2.86 8.00
N ILE A 108 -27.91 1.94 7.84
CA ILE A 108 -26.79 2.12 6.90
C ILE A 108 -27.33 2.31 5.49
N ARG A 109 -28.25 1.43 5.04
CA ARG A 109 -28.83 1.51 3.70
C ARG A 109 -29.55 2.83 3.45
N THR A 110 -30.40 3.27 4.38
CA THR A 110 -31.15 4.52 4.28
C THR A 110 -30.20 5.73 4.27
N ARG A 111 -29.23 5.75 5.20
CA ARG A 111 -28.21 6.79 5.27
C ARG A 111 -27.39 6.87 3.98
N MET A 112 -26.97 5.73 3.44
CA MET A 112 -26.18 5.72 2.21
C MET A 112 -26.99 6.12 0.98
N LYS A 113 -28.25 5.70 0.85
CA LYS A 113 -29.14 6.20 -0.21
C LYS A 113 -29.26 7.72 -0.18
N TRP A 114 -29.42 8.31 1.01
CA TRP A 114 -29.47 9.75 1.16
C TRP A 114 -28.14 10.43 0.78
N ARG A 115 -27.00 9.86 1.20
CA ARG A 115 -25.67 10.35 0.79
C ARG A 115 -25.44 10.25 -0.72
N LEU A 116 -25.84 9.16 -1.37
CA LEU A 116 -25.73 8.98 -2.82
C LEU A 116 -26.56 10.00 -3.60
N ALA A 117 -27.72 10.40 -3.07
CA ALA A 117 -28.54 11.45 -3.67
C ALA A 117 -27.89 12.83 -3.52
N THR A 118 -27.39 13.15 -2.33
CA THR A 118 -26.96 14.52 -1.95
C THR A 118 -25.50 14.84 -2.30
N ARG A 119 -24.57 13.89 -2.22
CA ARG A 119 -23.14 14.13 -2.45
C ARG A 119 -22.81 14.19 -3.94
N LYS A 120 -21.87 15.07 -4.31
CA LYS A 120 -21.35 15.15 -5.68
C LYS A 120 -20.41 13.98 -6.00
N THR A 121 -19.52 13.66 -5.07
CA THR A 121 -18.56 12.56 -5.20
C THR A 121 -19.12 11.26 -4.63
N ILE A 122 -19.01 10.18 -5.39
CA ILE A 122 -19.43 8.83 -5.00
C ILE A 122 -18.23 7.88 -5.12
N TYR A 123 -17.97 7.14 -4.05
CA TYR A 123 -16.93 6.11 -4.01
C TYR A 123 -17.53 4.77 -4.38
N ILE A 124 -17.01 4.11 -5.40
CA ILE A 124 -17.41 2.77 -5.82
C ILE A 124 -16.27 1.83 -5.49
N VAL A 125 -16.51 0.85 -4.63
CA VAL A 125 -15.50 -0.11 -4.17
C VAL A 125 -15.90 -1.51 -4.63
N SER A 126 -14.98 -2.23 -5.27
CA SER A 126 -15.14 -3.62 -5.70
C SER A 126 -13.95 -4.45 -5.21
N GLY A 127 -14.16 -5.74 -4.96
CA GLY A 127 -13.13 -6.69 -4.51
C GLY A 127 -13.54 -7.47 -3.27
N ALA A 128 -12.59 -8.18 -2.67
CA ALA A 128 -12.82 -9.01 -1.49
C ALA A 128 -13.43 -8.20 -0.34
N ARG A 129 -14.45 -8.75 0.33
CA ARG A 129 -15.20 -8.03 1.37
C ARG A 129 -14.32 -7.59 2.54
N LYS A 130 -13.30 -8.38 2.90
CA LYS A 130 -12.32 -8.07 3.95
C LYS A 130 -11.50 -6.81 3.60
N ASP A 131 -11.04 -6.71 2.36
CA ASP A 131 -10.21 -5.59 1.89
C ASP A 131 -11.05 -4.33 1.70
N ALA A 132 -12.27 -4.48 1.17
CA ALA A 132 -13.23 -3.40 1.07
C ALA A 132 -13.58 -2.84 2.46
N ALA A 133 -13.78 -3.68 3.47
CA ALA A 133 -14.04 -3.24 4.84
C ALA A 133 -12.91 -2.37 5.40
N ARG A 134 -11.66 -2.81 5.22
CA ARG A 134 -10.46 -2.07 5.66
C ARG A 134 -10.35 -0.70 4.99
N PHE A 135 -10.49 -0.67 3.67
CA PHE A 135 -10.46 0.59 2.93
C PHE A 135 -11.60 1.52 3.33
N ILE A 136 -12.83 1.00 3.48
CA ILE A 136 -14.00 1.79 3.88
C ILE A 136 -13.80 2.37 5.29
N GLU A 137 -13.19 1.62 6.19
CA GLU A 137 -12.85 2.11 7.53
C GLU A 137 -11.88 3.30 7.44
N ASP A 138 -10.79 3.17 6.68
CA ASP A 138 -9.82 4.24 6.47
C ASP A 138 -10.44 5.47 5.78
N LEU A 139 -11.23 5.25 4.74
CA LEU A 139 -11.97 6.31 4.04
C LEU A 139 -12.91 7.08 4.98
N ASN A 140 -13.60 6.39 5.90
CA ASN A 140 -14.46 7.06 6.89
C ASN A 140 -13.66 7.85 7.95
N ARG A 141 -12.38 7.50 8.18
CA ARG A 141 -11.47 8.29 9.03
C ARG A 141 -10.98 9.55 8.30
N CYS A 142 -10.68 9.43 7.01
CA CYS A 142 -10.13 10.53 6.20
C CYS A 142 -11.20 11.48 5.63
N ARG A 143 -12.44 11.02 5.43
CA ARG A 143 -13.53 11.81 4.84
C ARG A 143 -14.76 11.80 5.72
N ALA A 144 -15.30 13.00 5.97
CA ALA A 144 -16.54 13.15 6.70
C ALA A 144 -17.74 12.70 5.84
N HIS A 145 -18.41 11.64 6.29
CA HIS A 145 -19.67 11.16 5.71
C HIS A 145 -19.63 10.86 4.19
N PRO A 146 -18.71 10.00 3.72
CA PRO A 146 -18.58 9.62 2.33
C PRO A 146 -19.83 8.88 1.82
N ALA A 147 -20.15 9.07 0.54
CA ALA A 147 -21.16 8.29 -0.17
C ALA A 147 -20.47 7.09 -0.82
N ILE A 148 -20.66 5.90 -0.24
CA ILE A 148 -19.93 4.69 -0.63
C ILE A 148 -20.90 3.66 -1.20
N VAL A 149 -20.55 3.11 -2.35
CA VAL A 149 -21.17 1.95 -2.97
C VAL A 149 -20.17 0.80 -2.94
N TYR A 150 -20.55 -0.33 -2.37
CA TYR A 150 -19.79 -1.57 -2.48
C TYR A 150 -20.47 -2.45 -3.53
N LEU A 151 -19.72 -2.82 -4.57
CA LEU A 151 -20.17 -3.76 -5.59
C LEU A 151 -19.94 -5.17 -5.06
N SER A 152 -21.03 -5.85 -4.70
CA SER A 152 -20.96 -7.20 -4.16
C SER A 152 -20.51 -8.19 -5.24
N GLY A 153 -19.40 -8.91 -4.98
CA GLY A 153 -18.95 -10.06 -5.76
C GLY A 153 -19.76 -11.33 -5.48
N GLN A 154 -19.28 -12.49 -5.97
CA GLN A 154 -19.95 -13.79 -5.79
C GLN A 154 -19.81 -14.37 -4.37
N GLU A 155 -18.81 -13.94 -3.59
CA GLU A 155 -18.60 -14.43 -2.23
C GLU A 155 -19.43 -13.63 -1.21
N ALA A 156 -20.44 -14.27 -0.62
CA ALA A 156 -21.19 -13.72 0.49
C ALA A 156 -20.33 -13.76 1.76
N GLY A 157 -20.23 -12.62 2.45
CA GLY A 157 -19.57 -12.54 3.74
C GLY A 157 -20.46 -11.84 4.77
N ASP A 158 -20.36 -12.25 6.03
CA ASP A 158 -21.28 -11.84 7.10
C ASP A 158 -21.01 -10.44 7.67
N ALA A 159 -19.85 -9.84 7.36
CA ALA A 159 -19.44 -8.57 7.93
C ALA A 159 -20.21 -7.39 7.32
N LEU A 160 -21.06 -6.70 8.09
CA LEU A 160 -21.79 -5.52 7.64
C LEU A 160 -20.83 -4.36 7.28
N LEU A 161 -20.85 -3.92 6.03
CA LEU A 161 -20.04 -2.79 5.57
C LEU A 161 -20.74 -1.46 5.82
N ASP A 162 -19.97 -0.40 6.08
CA ASP A 162 -20.52 0.96 6.10
C ASP A 162 -20.65 1.56 4.69
N ALA A 163 -21.37 0.85 3.82
CA ALA A 163 -21.56 1.19 2.42
C ALA A 163 -22.95 0.75 1.91
N TYR A 164 -23.36 1.31 0.77
CA TYR A 164 -24.50 0.80 0.02
C TYR A 164 -24.09 -0.42 -0.80
N GLU A 165 -24.55 -1.60 -0.41
CA GLU A 165 -24.31 -2.81 -1.20
C GLU A 165 -25.20 -2.85 -2.45
N ALA A 166 -24.56 -3.07 -3.59
CA ALA A 166 -25.20 -3.08 -4.90
C ALA A 166 -24.61 -4.17 -5.80
N ALA A 167 -25.43 -4.70 -6.70
CA ALA A 167 -24.96 -5.58 -7.76
C ALA A 167 -24.10 -4.82 -8.79
N PRO A 168 -23.21 -5.50 -9.54
CA PRO A 168 -22.39 -4.87 -10.58
C PRO A 168 -23.17 -4.09 -11.64
N SER A 169 -24.44 -4.43 -11.87
CA SER A 169 -25.35 -3.68 -12.76
C SER A 169 -25.60 -2.24 -12.32
N PHE A 170 -25.23 -1.85 -11.09
CA PHE A 170 -25.26 -0.47 -10.63
C PHE A 170 -24.43 0.48 -11.51
N LEU A 171 -23.35 -0.01 -12.14
CA LEU A 171 -22.52 0.79 -13.04
C LEU A 171 -23.29 1.32 -14.27
N GLN A 172 -24.40 0.69 -14.66
CA GLN A 172 -25.23 1.17 -15.76
C GLN A 172 -26.12 2.36 -15.35
N ARG A 173 -26.21 2.67 -14.05
CA ARG A 173 -27.07 3.71 -13.48
C ARG A 173 -26.29 4.97 -13.08
N LEU A 174 -25.01 5.05 -13.45
CA LEU A 174 -24.21 6.23 -13.14
C LEU A 174 -24.75 7.45 -13.90
N LYS A 175 -24.87 8.56 -13.18
CA LYS A 175 -25.34 9.85 -13.69
C LYS A 175 -24.15 10.77 -14.02
N LYS A 176 -24.22 11.47 -15.15
CA LYS A 176 -23.22 12.47 -15.60
C LYS A 176 -22.99 13.64 -14.63
N SER A 177 -23.97 13.94 -13.76
CA SER A 177 -23.90 15.06 -12.81
C SER A 177 -23.10 14.75 -11.53
N LYS A 178 -22.48 13.59 -11.43
CA LYS A 178 -21.72 13.12 -10.26
C LYS A 178 -20.30 12.77 -10.66
N ASP A 179 -19.38 12.90 -9.71
CA ASP A 179 -17.98 12.52 -9.86
C ASP A 179 -17.76 11.15 -9.20
N TYR A 180 -17.25 10.18 -9.94
CA TYR A 180 -17.08 8.82 -9.42
C TYR A 180 -15.62 8.50 -9.16
N GLN A 181 -15.35 7.97 -7.97
CA GLN A 181 -14.06 7.39 -7.62
C GLN A 181 -14.22 5.87 -7.51
N ALA A 182 -13.82 5.16 -8.56
CA ALA A 182 -13.90 3.71 -8.61
C ALA A 182 -12.59 3.09 -8.10
N LEU A 183 -12.72 2.15 -7.18
CA LEU A 183 -11.63 1.41 -6.56
C LEU A 183 -11.85 -0.08 -6.81
N LEU A 184 -11.04 -0.65 -7.69
CA LEU A 184 -11.02 -2.07 -7.98
C LEU A 184 -9.91 -2.70 -7.14
N LEU A 185 -10.27 -3.16 -5.93
CA LEU A 185 -9.35 -3.84 -5.03
C LEU A 185 -8.95 -5.21 -5.60
N PRO A 186 -7.88 -5.83 -5.11
CA PRO A 186 -7.35 -7.07 -5.66
C PRO A 186 -8.43 -8.15 -5.82
N ALA A 187 -8.41 -8.78 -6.98
CA ALA A 187 -9.34 -9.81 -7.38
C ALA A 187 -8.59 -10.92 -8.12
N LYS A 188 -9.11 -12.14 -8.11
CA LYS A 188 -8.48 -13.28 -8.78
C LYS A 188 -8.53 -13.13 -10.30
N GLY A 189 -7.42 -13.48 -10.95
CA GLY A 189 -7.30 -13.47 -12.41
C GLY A 189 -7.55 -12.10 -13.03
N GLN A 190 -8.10 -12.09 -14.24
CA GLN A 190 -8.28 -10.87 -15.03
C GLN A 190 -9.59 -10.11 -14.73
N TYR A 191 -10.23 -10.35 -13.58
CA TYR A 191 -11.53 -9.75 -13.24
C TYR A 191 -11.50 -8.21 -13.27
N ASN A 192 -10.46 -7.61 -12.67
CA ASN A 192 -10.33 -6.15 -12.64
C ASN A 192 -10.05 -5.56 -14.01
N TYR A 193 -9.29 -6.25 -14.86
CA TYR A 193 -9.11 -5.84 -16.26
C TYR A 193 -10.45 -5.80 -17.02
N GLN A 194 -11.30 -6.81 -16.84
CA GLN A 194 -12.65 -6.80 -17.42
C GLN A 194 -13.53 -5.67 -16.89
N GLN A 195 -13.39 -5.30 -15.61
CA GLN A 195 -14.12 -4.14 -15.07
C GLN A 195 -13.58 -2.82 -15.64
N LEU A 196 -12.27 -2.70 -15.86
CA LEU A 196 -11.66 -1.52 -16.48
C LEU A 196 -12.23 -1.29 -17.88
N LEU A 197 -12.36 -2.33 -18.70
CA LEU A 197 -13.00 -2.23 -20.03
C LEU A 197 -14.44 -1.69 -19.95
N LYS A 198 -15.23 -2.13 -18.95
CA LYS A 198 -16.60 -1.63 -18.75
C LYS A 198 -16.62 -0.17 -18.29
N LEU A 199 -15.70 0.21 -17.41
CA LEU A 199 -15.59 1.59 -16.93
C LEU A 199 -15.15 2.52 -18.07
N GLU A 200 -14.24 2.08 -18.93
CA GLU A 200 -13.81 2.81 -20.13
C GLU A 200 -15.00 3.12 -21.06
N GLU A 201 -15.88 2.14 -21.31
CA GLU A 201 -17.11 2.36 -22.09
C GLU A 201 -18.05 3.39 -21.44
N LEU A 202 -18.11 3.45 -20.11
CA LEU A 202 -18.86 4.50 -19.40
C LEU A 202 -18.16 5.86 -19.49
N GLY A 203 -16.82 5.88 -19.44
CA GLY A 203 -16.01 7.08 -19.66
C GLY A 203 -16.25 7.68 -21.04
N LYS A 204 -16.29 6.84 -22.10
CA LYS A 204 -16.65 7.24 -23.47
C LYS A 204 -18.02 7.90 -23.57
N GLN A 205 -18.96 7.53 -22.71
CA GLN A 205 -20.29 8.14 -22.65
C GLN A 205 -20.30 9.51 -21.94
N GLY A 206 -19.14 9.99 -21.47
CA GLY A 206 -18.97 11.26 -20.76
C GLY A 206 -19.20 11.18 -19.25
N ILE A 207 -19.09 9.99 -18.64
CA ILE A 207 -19.13 9.84 -17.18
C ILE A 207 -17.73 10.13 -16.62
N ALA A 208 -17.63 11.12 -15.73
CA ALA A 208 -16.36 11.46 -15.07
C ALA A 208 -15.94 10.35 -14.09
N LEU A 209 -14.92 9.57 -14.48
CA LEU A 209 -14.42 8.42 -13.73
C LEU A 209 -12.96 8.59 -13.36
N ARG A 210 -12.68 8.62 -12.06
CA ARG A 210 -11.34 8.46 -11.50
C ARG A 210 -11.23 7.03 -10.96
N VAL A 211 -10.35 6.23 -11.56
CA VAL A 211 -10.30 4.78 -11.34
C VAL A 211 -8.96 4.35 -10.79
N THR A 212 -8.94 3.72 -9.62
CA THR A 212 -7.77 3.04 -9.07
C THR A 212 -8.01 1.56 -9.19
N ALA A 213 -7.11 0.82 -9.84
CA ALA A 213 -7.31 -0.60 -10.05
C ALA A 213 -6.07 -1.41 -9.74
N PHE A 214 -6.26 -2.46 -8.95
CA PHE A 214 -5.30 -3.52 -8.80
C PHE A 214 -5.41 -4.47 -9.98
N VAL A 215 -4.31 -4.67 -10.70
CA VAL A 215 -4.18 -5.61 -11.82
C VAL A 215 -3.07 -6.60 -11.52
N ASP A 216 -3.01 -7.65 -12.33
CA ASP A 216 -1.93 -8.62 -12.26
C ASP A 216 -0.55 -7.93 -12.46
N ASN A 217 0.45 -8.36 -11.70
CA ASN A 217 1.76 -7.73 -11.70
C ASN A 217 2.51 -7.91 -13.02
N GLU A 218 2.40 -9.09 -13.63
CA GLU A 218 3.00 -9.40 -14.92
C GLU A 218 2.38 -8.49 -15.99
N LEU A 219 1.05 -8.41 -16.02
CA LEU A 219 0.33 -7.52 -16.93
C LEU A 219 0.78 -6.05 -16.75
N LEU A 220 0.91 -5.58 -15.51
CA LEU A 220 1.30 -4.20 -15.23
C LEU A 220 2.74 -3.87 -15.62
N ARG A 221 3.67 -4.84 -15.51
CA ARG A 221 5.06 -4.66 -15.94
C ARG A 221 5.24 -4.79 -17.44
N MET A 222 4.50 -5.72 -18.04
CA MET A 222 4.77 -6.15 -19.41
C MET A 222 3.92 -5.43 -20.45
N GLU A 223 2.71 -5.00 -20.11
CA GLU A 223 1.80 -4.38 -21.09
C GLU A 223 1.70 -2.86 -20.92
N ASP A 224 1.62 -2.16 -22.05
CA ASP A 224 1.29 -0.73 -22.09
C ASP A 224 -0.22 -0.56 -22.30
N MET A 225 -0.95 -0.51 -21.18
CA MET A 225 -2.41 -0.38 -21.17
C MET A 225 -2.82 1.10 -21.30
N ALA A 226 -3.72 1.38 -22.25
CA ALA A 226 -4.25 2.72 -22.47
C ALA A 226 -5.78 2.77 -22.28
N PHE A 227 -6.23 3.70 -21.44
CA PHE A 227 -7.65 3.94 -21.13
C PHE A 227 -7.94 5.44 -21.17
N PRO A 228 -8.00 6.05 -22.37
CA PRO A 228 -7.99 7.51 -22.54
C PRO A 228 -9.22 8.22 -21.96
N HIS A 229 -10.30 7.49 -21.69
CA HIS A 229 -11.53 8.05 -21.11
C HIS A 229 -11.60 7.90 -19.58
N LEU A 230 -10.55 7.39 -18.94
CA LEU A 230 -10.44 7.23 -17.50
C LEU A 230 -9.29 8.06 -16.92
N ASN A 231 -9.49 8.66 -15.73
CA ASN A 231 -8.37 9.10 -14.90
C ASN A 231 -7.87 7.88 -14.09
N LEU A 232 -6.99 7.10 -14.73
CA LEU A 232 -6.59 5.79 -14.27
C LEU A 232 -5.31 5.82 -13.42
N TYR A 233 -5.29 5.00 -12.38
CA TYR A 233 -4.10 4.66 -11.61
C TYR A 233 -4.06 3.15 -11.39
N LEU A 234 -3.06 2.50 -11.99
CA LEU A 234 -2.87 1.05 -11.93
C LEU A 234 -1.81 0.69 -10.90
N LEU A 235 -2.08 -0.39 -10.16
CA LEU A 235 -1.21 -0.95 -9.14
C LEU A 235 -1.26 -2.48 -9.22
N SER A 236 -0.23 -3.16 -8.74
CA SER A 236 -0.33 -4.57 -8.33
C SER A 236 -0.18 -4.65 -6.80
N GLN A 237 -0.57 -5.78 -6.20
CA GLN A 237 -0.43 -5.94 -4.75
C GLN A 237 1.05 -5.95 -4.35
N GLU A 238 1.84 -6.68 -5.13
CA GLU A 238 3.27 -6.84 -4.98
C GLU A 238 3.95 -5.47 -5.12
N GLN A 239 3.67 -4.72 -6.20
CA GLN A 239 4.29 -3.41 -6.41
C GLN A 239 3.98 -2.46 -5.27
N ALA A 240 2.72 -2.43 -4.83
CA ALA A 240 2.29 -1.54 -3.77
C ALA A 240 3.04 -1.81 -2.45
N VAL A 241 3.21 -3.08 -2.08
CA VAL A 241 3.84 -3.46 -0.81
C VAL A 241 5.35 -3.22 -0.87
N VAL A 242 6.01 -3.61 -1.96
CA VAL A 242 7.45 -3.39 -2.15
C VAL A 242 7.78 -1.89 -2.20
N GLN A 243 6.96 -1.10 -2.89
CA GLN A 243 7.17 0.35 -2.97
C GLN A 243 7.07 1.01 -1.59
N ASP A 244 6.10 0.63 -0.75
CA ASP A 244 5.97 1.18 0.61
C ASP A 244 7.20 0.86 1.47
N PHE A 245 7.78 -0.32 1.27
CA PHE A 245 9.01 -0.73 1.95
C PHE A 245 10.22 0.06 1.44
N LEU A 246 10.44 0.13 0.13
CA LEU A 246 11.61 0.80 -0.44
C LEU A 246 11.60 2.31 -0.16
N CYS A 247 10.43 2.95 -0.06
CA CYS A 247 10.32 4.35 0.40
C CYS A 247 10.93 4.60 1.79
N GLN A 248 11.04 3.57 2.63
CA GLN A 248 11.55 3.67 4.01
C GLN A 248 12.93 3.00 4.18
N HIS A 249 13.27 2.07 3.29
CA HIS A 249 14.44 1.19 3.41
C HIS A 249 15.23 1.12 2.09
N LEU A 250 15.64 2.29 1.60
CA LEU A 250 16.42 2.39 0.36
C LEU A 250 17.79 1.69 0.50
N PRO A 251 18.22 0.91 -0.51
CA PRO A 251 19.56 0.33 -0.54
C PRO A 251 20.67 1.37 -0.32
N LEU A 252 20.54 2.52 -0.99
CA LEU A 252 21.50 3.61 -0.89
C LEU A 252 21.54 4.23 0.51
N ALA A 253 20.38 4.38 1.17
CA ALA A 253 20.32 4.91 2.53
C ALA A 253 21.08 4.03 3.52
N HIS A 254 21.01 2.70 3.34
CA HIS A 254 21.77 1.76 4.13
C HIS A 254 23.28 1.91 3.91
N LEU A 255 23.73 1.99 2.66
CA LEU A 255 25.16 2.19 2.34
C LEU A 255 25.70 3.54 2.84
N ARG A 256 24.90 4.61 2.74
CA ARG A 256 25.26 5.95 3.24
C ARG A 256 25.54 5.98 4.75
N GLN A 257 24.96 5.07 5.53
CA GLN A 257 25.22 4.98 6.96
C GLN A 257 26.57 4.32 7.28
N LEU A 258 27.12 3.54 6.35
CA LEU A 258 28.36 2.78 6.54
C LEU A 258 29.59 3.53 6.06
N GLU A 259 29.42 4.55 5.20
CA GLU A 259 30.50 5.21 4.48
C GLU A 259 30.45 6.75 4.64
N PRO A 260 31.61 7.43 4.59
CA PRO A 260 31.68 8.88 4.71
C PRO A 260 30.87 9.60 3.60
N PRO A 261 30.47 10.86 3.83
CA PRO A 261 29.80 11.67 2.80
C PRO A 261 30.69 11.87 1.56
N PRO A 262 30.10 12.14 0.38
CA PRO A 262 30.87 12.44 -0.82
C PRO A 262 31.68 13.73 -0.68
N GLU A 263 32.68 13.88 -1.56
CA GLU A 263 33.35 15.16 -1.74
C GLU A 263 32.35 16.23 -2.21
N PRO A 264 32.50 17.51 -1.78
CA PRO A 264 31.61 18.58 -2.19
C PRO A 264 31.55 18.72 -3.72
N GLY A 265 30.35 18.72 -4.28
CA GLY A 265 30.14 18.86 -5.73
C GLY A 265 30.12 17.55 -6.52
N HIS A 266 30.24 16.40 -5.84
CA HIS A 266 30.18 15.08 -6.46
C HIS A 266 29.11 14.20 -5.82
N ILE A 267 28.56 13.26 -6.59
CA ILE A 267 27.63 12.26 -6.08
C ILE A 267 28.33 11.24 -5.17
N PHE A 268 27.61 10.75 -4.17
CA PHE A 268 28.05 9.60 -3.39
C PHE A 268 28.15 8.34 -4.24
N ARG A 269 29.32 7.69 -4.22
CA ARG A 269 29.56 6.40 -4.87
C ARG A 269 30.05 5.40 -3.83
N PRO A 270 29.27 4.36 -3.48
CA PRO A 270 29.64 3.43 -2.43
C PRO A 270 30.87 2.60 -2.82
N GLN A 271 31.69 2.22 -1.84
CA GLN A 271 32.87 1.39 -2.07
C GLN A 271 32.51 -0.04 -2.46
N SER A 272 31.39 -0.54 -1.95
CA SER A 272 30.92 -1.91 -2.18
C SER A 272 29.46 -1.95 -2.66
N PRO A 273 29.08 -2.95 -3.46
CA PRO A 273 27.70 -3.09 -3.91
C PRO A 273 26.78 -3.47 -2.76
N PHE A 274 25.53 -3.02 -2.82
CA PHE A 274 24.47 -3.50 -1.95
C PHE A 274 24.26 -5.00 -2.20
N SER A 275 24.29 -5.79 -1.13
CA SER A 275 24.25 -7.26 -1.21
C SER A 275 22.91 -7.76 -0.69
N LEU A 276 22.10 -8.30 -1.58
CA LEU A 276 20.76 -8.81 -1.32
C LEU A 276 20.73 -10.34 -1.45
N CYS A 277 20.07 -11.00 -0.50
CA CYS A 277 19.69 -12.41 -0.66
C CYS A 277 18.17 -12.53 -0.70
N LEU A 278 17.66 -13.32 -1.64
CA LEU A 278 16.24 -13.64 -1.79
C LEU A 278 16.03 -15.11 -1.53
N ILE A 279 15.19 -15.45 -0.55
CA ILE A 279 14.84 -16.83 -0.20
C ILE A 279 13.37 -17.08 -0.52
N GLY A 280 13.11 -17.93 -1.52
CA GLY A 280 11.79 -18.13 -2.12
C GLY A 280 11.54 -17.14 -3.25
N PHE A 281 11.45 -17.63 -4.49
CA PHE A 281 11.43 -16.86 -5.73
C PHE A 281 10.05 -16.86 -6.42
N GLY A 282 9.00 -16.56 -5.64
CA GLY A 282 7.65 -16.34 -6.15
C GLY A 282 7.40 -14.90 -6.64
N ALA A 283 6.18 -14.60 -7.08
CA ALA A 283 5.79 -13.30 -7.66
C ALA A 283 6.19 -12.08 -6.79
N PHE A 284 5.97 -12.17 -5.48
CA PHE A 284 6.36 -11.11 -4.55
C PHE A 284 7.88 -10.90 -4.47
N SER A 285 8.67 -11.98 -4.45
CA SER A 285 10.13 -11.87 -4.43
C SER A 285 10.70 -11.39 -5.77
N GLN A 286 10.08 -11.76 -6.88
CA GLN A 286 10.45 -11.24 -8.21
C GLN A 286 10.18 -9.73 -8.28
N GLU A 287 9.03 -9.29 -7.79
CA GLU A 287 8.73 -7.86 -7.72
C GLU A 287 9.69 -7.10 -6.79
N PHE A 288 10.02 -7.69 -5.64
CA PHE A 288 11.00 -7.15 -4.71
C PHE A 288 12.37 -6.98 -5.38
N LEU A 289 12.81 -7.99 -6.14
CA LEU A 289 14.04 -7.94 -6.93
C LEU A 289 14.02 -6.79 -7.94
N LEU A 290 12.96 -6.73 -8.76
CA LEU A 290 12.86 -5.76 -9.85
C LEU A 290 12.85 -4.32 -9.33
N GLN A 291 12.08 -4.00 -8.28
CA GLN A 291 12.13 -2.65 -7.72
C GLN A 291 13.42 -2.35 -6.97
N THR A 292 14.03 -3.34 -6.31
CA THR A 292 15.34 -3.13 -5.66
C THR A 292 16.40 -2.84 -6.72
N TYR A 293 16.37 -3.52 -7.87
CA TYR A 293 17.21 -3.23 -9.02
C TYR A 293 16.98 -1.81 -9.56
N GLU A 294 15.73 -1.40 -9.74
CA GLU A 294 15.38 -0.02 -10.14
C GLU A 294 15.91 1.03 -9.13
N ASN A 295 15.87 0.75 -7.83
CA ASN A 295 16.31 1.64 -6.74
C ASN A 295 17.80 1.48 -6.39
N ALA A 296 18.53 0.59 -7.06
CA ALA A 296 19.96 0.35 -6.89
C ALA A 296 20.76 0.60 -8.16
N ALA A 297 20.20 1.39 -9.09
CA ALA A 297 20.79 1.74 -10.39
C ALA A 297 21.95 2.74 -10.31
N PHE A 298 22.72 2.72 -9.23
CA PHE A 298 23.94 3.51 -9.04
C PHE A 298 25.19 2.64 -9.26
N THR A 299 26.34 3.29 -9.38
CA THR A 299 27.64 2.61 -9.54
C THR A 299 28.48 2.76 -8.28
N THR A 300 29.29 1.74 -8.03
CA THR A 300 30.33 1.78 -6.99
C THR A 300 31.46 2.72 -7.39
N ALA A 301 32.32 3.08 -6.43
CA ALA A 301 33.53 3.87 -6.69
C ALA A 301 34.46 3.23 -7.74
N SER A 302 34.39 1.91 -7.93
CA SER A 302 35.12 1.20 -8.98
C SER A 302 34.43 1.17 -10.34
N GLY A 303 33.32 1.90 -10.52
CA GLY A 303 32.52 1.93 -11.74
C GLY A 303 31.68 0.66 -12.02
N ARG A 304 31.59 -0.27 -11.07
CA ARG A 304 30.77 -1.49 -11.22
C ARG A 304 29.33 -1.26 -10.78
N PRO A 305 28.33 -1.98 -11.33
CA PRO A 305 26.96 -1.96 -10.83
C PRO A 305 26.90 -2.22 -9.33
N ALA A 306 26.05 -1.47 -8.62
CA ALA A 306 26.05 -1.47 -7.16
C ALA A 306 25.02 -2.41 -6.52
N LEU A 307 24.57 -3.43 -7.25
CA LEU A 307 23.68 -4.47 -6.72
C LEU A 307 24.28 -5.86 -6.96
N GLU A 308 24.40 -6.64 -5.89
CA GLU A 308 24.68 -8.07 -5.93
C GLU A 308 23.52 -8.84 -5.33
N VAL A 309 23.05 -9.87 -6.04
CA VAL A 309 21.87 -10.65 -5.66
C VAL A 309 22.22 -12.13 -5.62
N LEU A 310 21.85 -12.79 -4.53
CA LEU A 310 21.78 -14.24 -4.45
C LEU A 310 20.33 -14.69 -4.31
N VAL A 311 19.81 -15.39 -5.32
CA VAL A 311 18.48 -16.01 -5.28
C VAL A 311 18.61 -17.46 -4.85
N ILE A 312 17.86 -17.85 -3.82
CA ILE A 312 17.80 -19.21 -3.29
C ILE A 312 16.34 -19.67 -3.32
N ASP A 313 16.07 -20.76 -4.03
CA ASP A 313 14.77 -21.42 -4.03
C ASP A 313 14.93 -22.92 -4.32
N GLN A 314 13.90 -23.69 -3.98
CA GLN A 314 13.71 -25.03 -4.50
C GLN A 314 13.08 -25.00 -5.89
N ASP A 315 13.46 -25.96 -6.72
CA ASP A 315 12.97 -26.12 -8.10
C ASP A 315 13.22 -24.85 -8.93
N LEU A 316 14.43 -24.30 -8.82
CA LEU A 316 14.75 -22.96 -9.31
C LEU A 316 14.79 -22.90 -10.85
N ALA A 317 15.15 -24.00 -11.51
CA ALA A 317 15.34 -24.05 -12.96
C ALA A 317 14.12 -23.51 -13.75
N GLY A 318 12.91 -23.96 -13.40
CA GLY A 318 11.68 -23.51 -14.07
C GLY A 318 11.35 -22.04 -13.80
N LYS A 319 11.49 -21.60 -12.53
CA LYS A 319 11.21 -20.23 -12.12
C LYS A 319 12.19 -19.23 -12.73
N GLN A 320 13.47 -19.60 -12.76
CA GLN A 320 14.53 -18.81 -13.40
C GLN A 320 14.29 -18.70 -14.90
N ALA A 321 13.97 -19.80 -15.59
CA ALA A 321 13.69 -19.76 -17.03
C ALA A 321 12.51 -18.86 -17.38
N ALA A 322 11.41 -18.94 -16.61
CA ALA A 322 10.26 -18.04 -16.78
C ALA A 322 10.64 -16.57 -16.56
N PHE A 323 11.32 -16.26 -15.44
CA PHE A 323 11.76 -14.90 -15.15
C PHE A 323 12.69 -14.33 -16.24
N LEU A 324 13.66 -15.12 -16.72
CA LEU A 324 14.58 -14.68 -17.77
C LEU A 324 13.91 -14.57 -19.15
N SER A 325 12.80 -15.27 -19.39
CA SER A 325 12.00 -15.09 -20.60
C SER A 325 11.33 -13.71 -20.61
N ASP A 326 10.80 -13.27 -19.47
CA ASP A 326 10.12 -11.98 -19.34
C ASP A 326 11.11 -10.83 -19.21
N PHE A 327 12.25 -11.07 -18.55
CA PHE A 327 13.29 -10.08 -18.27
C PHE A 327 14.67 -10.54 -18.77
N PRO A 328 14.87 -10.61 -20.10
CA PRO A 328 16.07 -11.19 -20.71
C PRO A 328 17.39 -10.49 -20.34
N HIS A 329 17.33 -9.20 -19.96
CA HIS A 329 18.51 -8.46 -19.50
C HIS A 329 19.23 -9.16 -18.33
N PHE A 330 18.49 -9.79 -17.41
CA PHE A 330 19.05 -10.41 -16.21
C PHE A 330 19.83 -11.71 -16.49
N ALA A 331 19.76 -12.26 -17.70
CA ALA A 331 20.58 -13.42 -18.08
C ALA A 331 22.08 -13.07 -18.17
N GLN A 332 22.38 -11.81 -18.47
CA GLN A 332 23.75 -11.31 -18.65
C GLN A 332 24.13 -10.23 -17.61
N ALA A 333 23.19 -9.85 -16.74
CA ALA A 333 23.43 -8.83 -15.74
C ALA A 333 24.49 -9.31 -14.72
N PRO A 334 25.57 -8.55 -14.50
CA PRO A 334 26.59 -8.91 -13.51
C PRO A 334 26.00 -8.84 -12.09
N GLY A 335 26.51 -9.67 -11.19
CA GLY A 335 26.12 -9.65 -9.78
C GLY A 335 24.92 -10.55 -9.42
N PHE A 336 24.31 -11.26 -10.37
CA PHE A 336 23.20 -12.18 -10.13
C PHE A 336 23.69 -13.63 -9.99
N GLN A 337 23.35 -14.25 -8.87
CA GLN A 337 23.68 -15.64 -8.56
C GLN A 337 22.41 -16.41 -8.21
N TRP A 338 22.36 -17.66 -8.65
CA TRP A 338 21.20 -18.55 -8.52
C TRP A 338 21.66 -19.81 -7.79
N LEU A 339 20.97 -20.19 -6.71
CA LEU A 339 21.27 -21.38 -5.92
C LEU A 339 20.01 -22.21 -5.75
N ASP A 340 19.98 -23.37 -6.41
CA ASP A 340 18.92 -24.36 -6.18
C ASP A 340 19.19 -25.10 -4.87
N ALA A 341 18.33 -24.87 -3.87
CA ALA A 341 18.44 -25.50 -2.57
C ALA A 341 17.07 -25.58 -1.88
N HIS A 342 16.80 -26.71 -1.22
CA HIS A 342 15.64 -26.82 -0.35
C HIS A 342 15.66 -25.79 0.78
N ILE A 343 14.47 -25.33 1.15
CA ILE A 343 14.25 -24.37 2.22
C ILE A 343 13.46 -25.09 3.32
N PRO A 344 13.96 -25.16 4.57
CA PRO A 344 15.33 -24.87 5.03
C PRO A 344 16.30 -26.06 4.80
N SER A 345 17.56 -25.79 4.46
CA SER A 345 18.62 -26.82 4.29
C SER A 345 19.99 -26.39 4.84
N ALA A 346 20.91 -27.36 5.00
CA ALA A 346 22.29 -27.08 5.41
C ALA A 346 23.06 -26.27 4.34
N ILE A 347 22.78 -26.52 3.05
CA ILE A 347 23.36 -25.78 1.91
C ILE A 347 22.99 -24.30 2.01
N LEU A 348 21.71 -24.01 2.28
CA LEU A 348 21.24 -22.64 2.50
C LEU A 348 21.99 -21.98 3.66
N MET A 349 22.12 -22.66 4.81
CA MET A 349 22.81 -22.10 5.98
C MET A 349 24.30 -21.85 5.70
N GLN A 350 24.94 -22.74 4.94
CA GLN A 350 26.33 -22.58 4.53
C GLN A 350 26.50 -21.35 3.63
N ALA A 351 25.66 -21.19 2.60
CA ALA A 351 25.71 -20.04 1.70
C ALA A 351 25.52 -18.70 2.44
N LEU A 352 24.61 -18.65 3.42
CA LEU A 352 24.37 -17.47 4.24
C LEU A 352 25.50 -17.17 5.24
N SER A 353 26.29 -18.18 5.61
CA SER A 353 27.42 -18.01 6.52
C SER A 353 28.68 -17.49 5.83
N THR A 354 28.89 -17.85 4.55
CA THR A 354 30.12 -17.56 3.79
C THR A 354 30.13 -16.16 3.18
N LYS A 355 28.97 -15.60 2.85
CA LYS A 355 28.83 -14.25 2.30
C LYS A 355 28.17 -13.30 3.29
N SER A 356 28.60 -12.04 3.32
CA SER A 356 27.90 -10.99 4.09
C SER A 356 26.81 -10.39 3.22
N PHE A 357 25.63 -10.17 3.81
CA PHE A 357 24.50 -9.54 3.15
C PHE A 357 24.12 -8.27 3.91
N HIS A 358 23.71 -7.25 3.16
CA HIS A 358 23.10 -6.06 3.73
C HIS A 358 21.62 -6.34 4.06
N GLN A 359 20.96 -7.13 3.21
CA GLN A 359 19.55 -7.47 3.36
C GLN A 359 19.25 -8.90 2.90
N ILE A 360 18.34 -9.56 3.61
CA ILE A 360 17.84 -10.89 3.26
C ILE A 360 16.30 -10.84 3.26
N LEU A 361 15.69 -11.11 2.12
CA LEU A 361 14.25 -11.34 2.00
C LEU A 361 13.94 -12.82 2.21
N VAL A 362 12.97 -13.10 3.08
CA VAL A 362 12.38 -14.42 3.28
C VAL A 362 10.93 -14.39 2.80
N ALA A 363 10.67 -15.02 1.67
CA ALA A 363 9.39 -14.98 0.95
C ALA A 363 9.03 -16.33 0.29
N THR A 364 9.08 -17.43 1.06
CA THR A 364 8.48 -18.69 0.64
C THR A 364 6.94 -18.57 0.66
N PRO A 365 6.20 -19.45 -0.06
CA PRO A 365 4.73 -19.38 -0.11
C PRO A 365 4.03 -19.54 1.26
N ASP A 366 4.73 -20.06 2.28
CA ASP A 366 4.18 -20.33 3.60
C ASP A 366 4.67 -19.29 4.63
N THR A 367 3.70 -18.60 5.25
CA THR A 367 3.97 -17.60 6.29
C THR A 367 4.63 -18.22 7.52
N GLU A 368 4.22 -19.42 7.93
CA GLU A 368 4.78 -20.09 9.10
C GLU A 368 6.24 -20.50 8.84
N GLU A 369 6.53 -20.97 7.62
CA GLU A 369 7.89 -21.28 7.19
C GLU A 369 8.77 -20.02 7.18
N ASN A 370 8.28 -18.90 6.64
CA ASN A 370 8.99 -17.62 6.63
C ASN A 370 9.39 -17.18 8.03
N ILE A 371 8.46 -17.24 8.99
CA ILE A 371 8.70 -16.91 10.40
C ILE A 371 9.74 -17.87 11.01
N ARG A 372 9.57 -19.18 10.80
CA ARG A 372 10.47 -20.20 11.35
C ARG A 372 11.88 -20.06 10.82
N LEU A 373 12.03 -19.73 9.53
CA LEU A 373 13.31 -19.47 8.91
C LEU A 373 13.92 -18.17 9.44
N ALA A 374 13.17 -17.08 9.55
CA ALA A 374 13.65 -15.84 10.14
C ALA A 374 14.21 -16.04 11.56
N LEU A 375 13.53 -16.83 12.40
CA LEU A 375 14.01 -17.21 13.73
C LEU A 375 15.30 -18.05 13.71
N ARG A 376 15.51 -18.87 12.67
CA ARG A 376 16.76 -19.62 12.48
C ARG A 376 17.89 -18.70 12.02
N LEU A 377 17.62 -17.81 11.07
CA LEU A 377 18.59 -16.83 10.57
C LEU A 377 19.03 -15.86 11.65
N ARG A 378 18.10 -15.34 12.47
CA ARG A 378 18.44 -14.52 13.63
C ARG A 378 19.42 -15.22 14.58
N ARG A 379 19.20 -16.52 14.84
CA ARG A 379 20.12 -17.32 15.67
C ARG A 379 21.46 -17.59 14.99
N LEU A 380 21.47 -17.76 13.66
CA LEU A 380 22.70 -17.93 12.89
C LEU A 380 23.58 -16.68 13.00
N PHE A 381 23.02 -15.51 12.69
CA PHE A 381 23.77 -14.25 12.71
C PHE A 381 24.10 -13.79 14.13
N GLY A 382 23.24 -14.06 15.12
CA GLY A 382 23.55 -13.80 16.53
C GLY A 382 24.70 -14.64 17.11
N ARG A 383 25.14 -15.70 16.41
CA ARG A 383 26.32 -16.50 16.79
C ARG A 383 27.58 -16.07 16.04
N CYS A 384 27.50 -15.14 15.10
CA CYS A 384 28.66 -14.64 14.37
C CYS A 384 29.56 -13.77 15.27
N ALA A 385 30.83 -13.66 14.89
CA ALA A 385 31.83 -12.90 15.65
C ALA A 385 31.40 -11.43 15.83
N PRO A 386 31.77 -10.79 16.97
CA PRO A 386 31.51 -9.37 17.20
C PRO A 386 32.09 -8.53 16.05
N GLY A 387 31.27 -7.64 15.47
CA GLY A 387 31.69 -6.73 14.40
C GLY A 387 31.29 -7.13 12.97
N ARG A 388 30.71 -8.31 12.74
CA ARG A 388 30.05 -8.59 11.44
C ARG A 388 28.69 -7.88 11.42
N PRO A 389 28.41 -7.00 10.45
CA PRO A 389 27.11 -6.33 10.39
C PRO A 389 26.01 -7.39 10.21
N HIS A 390 24.95 -7.26 11.02
CA HIS A 390 23.80 -8.13 10.91
C HIS A 390 22.97 -7.71 9.69
N PRO A 391 22.59 -8.65 8.81
CA PRO A 391 21.72 -8.31 7.69
C PRO A 391 20.35 -7.89 8.21
N GLN A 392 19.74 -6.93 7.51
CA GLN A 392 18.32 -6.64 7.70
C GLN A 392 17.50 -7.82 7.16
N LEU A 393 16.71 -8.46 8.02
CA LEU A 393 15.83 -9.56 7.67
C LEU A 393 14.44 -9.01 7.32
N VAL A 394 14.05 -9.14 6.05
CA VAL A 394 12.73 -8.77 5.55
C VAL A 394 11.90 -10.05 5.44
N VAL A 395 10.78 -10.13 6.16
CA VAL A 395 9.98 -11.36 6.27
C VAL A 395 8.59 -11.12 5.68
N ALA A 396 8.26 -11.86 4.62
CA ALA A 396 6.95 -11.77 3.97
C ALA A 396 5.89 -12.54 4.76
N LEU A 397 4.77 -11.86 5.03
CA LEU A 397 3.60 -12.40 5.70
C LEU A 397 2.41 -12.38 4.73
N PHE A 398 2.03 -13.55 4.23
CA PHE A 398 0.87 -13.73 3.37
C PHE A 398 -0.42 -13.91 4.20
N GLN A 399 -0.29 -14.35 5.45
CA GLN A 399 -1.37 -14.50 6.43
C GLN A 399 -1.07 -13.74 7.73
N GLU A 400 -2.10 -13.47 8.53
CA GLU A 400 -1.94 -12.82 9.84
C GLU A 400 -1.36 -13.80 10.85
N ASP A 401 -0.22 -13.44 11.44
CA ASP A 401 0.30 -14.11 12.63
C ASP A 401 0.76 -13.06 13.66
N PRO A 402 -0.17 -12.52 14.47
CA PRO A 402 0.15 -11.53 15.49
C PRO A 402 1.15 -12.05 16.54
N GLY A 403 1.15 -13.36 16.80
CA GLY A 403 2.03 -13.98 17.79
C GLY A 403 3.49 -13.96 17.35
N ALA A 404 3.73 -14.37 16.10
CA ALA A 404 5.06 -14.33 15.51
C ALA A 404 5.57 -12.89 15.31
N VAL A 405 4.70 -11.97 14.90
CA VAL A 405 5.05 -10.55 14.82
C VAL A 405 5.46 -10.02 16.19
N ALA A 406 4.70 -10.32 17.25
CA ALA A 406 5.05 -9.90 18.61
C ALA A 406 6.42 -10.45 19.04
N LEU A 407 6.73 -11.72 18.73
CA LEU A 407 7.99 -12.38 19.09
C LEU A 407 9.23 -11.73 18.48
N LEU A 408 9.11 -11.23 17.24
CA LEU A 408 10.23 -10.67 16.47
C LEU A 408 10.22 -9.14 16.44
N SER A 409 9.12 -8.49 16.82
CA SER A 409 8.96 -7.02 16.78
C SER A 409 9.94 -6.24 17.65
N SER A 410 10.61 -6.89 18.59
CA SER A 410 11.65 -6.28 19.44
C SER A 410 13.03 -6.22 18.76
N ASP A 411 13.22 -6.91 17.63
CA ASP A 411 14.47 -6.91 16.88
C ASP A 411 14.41 -5.85 15.77
N GLU A 412 15.19 -4.79 15.91
CA GLU A 412 15.23 -3.68 14.94
C GLU A 412 15.73 -4.10 13.55
N ASN A 413 16.43 -5.25 13.45
CA ASN A 413 16.90 -5.78 12.17
C ASN A 413 15.84 -6.63 11.45
N VAL A 414 14.67 -6.88 12.06
CA VAL A 414 13.60 -7.69 11.46
C VAL A 414 12.43 -6.81 11.04
N ILE A 415 12.11 -6.81 9.74
CA ILE A 415 11.02 -6.05 9.18
C ILE A 415 10.00 -6.99 8.55
N PHE A 416 8.74 -6.85 8.96
CA PHE A 416 7.65 -7.64 8.41
C PHE A 416 6.92 -6.91 7.27
N GLN A 417 6.80 -7.58 6.13
CA GLN A 417 5.98 -7.12 5.01
C GLN A 417 4.66 -7.86 4.95
N GLN A 418 3.57 -7.13 5.18
CA GLN A 418 2.20 -7.65 5.16
C GLN A 418 1.66 -7.59 3.72
N VAL A 419 1.93 -8.62 2.93
CA VAL A 419 1.69 -8.65 1.47
C VAL A 419 0.22 -8.41 1.11
N ASN A 420 -0.70 -8.87 1.97
CA ASN A 420 -2.15 -8.83 1.71
C ASN A 420 -2.92 -7.73 2.47
N GLN A 421 -2.28 -6.72 3.09
CA GLN A 421 -2.98 -5.90 4.09
C GLN A 421 -2.77 -4.39 4.10
N ARG A 422 -1.53 -3.90 3.95
CA ARG A 422 -1.18 -2.51 4.33
C ARG A 422 -1.45 -1.46 3.25
N GLN A 423 -1.79 -1.87 2.04
CA GLN A 423 -1.84 -1.01 0.86
C GLN A 423 -3.19 -0.29 0.64
N PHE A 424 -4.24 -0.58 1.42
CA PHE A 424 -5.59 -0.08 1.17
C PHE A 424 -5.95 1.19 1.94
N THR A 425 -5.18 2.26 1.73
CA THR A 425 -5.41 3.56 2.39
C THR A 425 -6.00 4.59 1.43
N TYR A 426 -6.70 5.57 1.98
CA TYR A 426 -7.23 6.73 1.30
C TYR A 426 -6.13 7.51 0.58
N GLU A 427 -5.01 7.74 1.26
CA GLU A 427 -3.88 8.50 0.70
C GLU A 427 -3.34 7.82 -0.56
N LYS A 428 -3.10 6.50 -0.48
CA LYS A 428 -2.54 5.74 -1.60
C LYS A 428 -3.53 5.55 -2.73
N LEU A 429 -4.76 5.14 -2.42
CA LEU A 429 -5.72 4.71 -3.44
C LEU A 429 -6.61 5.83 -3.97
N VAL A 430 -6.79 6.92 -3.23
CA VAL A 430 -7.67 8.03 -3.63
C VAL A 430 -6.89 9.32 -3.84
N ALA A 431 -6.08 9.74 -2.87
CA ALA A 431 -5.34 11.00 -3.01
C ALA A 431 -4.29 10.87 -4.13
N ARG A 432 -3.62 9.72 -4.21
CA ARG A 432 -2.61 9.37 -5.22
C ARG A 432 -1.53 10.44 -5.31
N SER A 433 -0.99 10.85 -4.16
CA SER A 433 -0.04 11.97 -4.08
C SER A 433 1.17 11.79 -5.00
N ALA A 434 1.73 10.58 -5.09
CA ALA A 434 2.82 10.27 -6.02
C ALA A 434 2.41 10.34 -7.50
N ASP A 435 1.20 9.90 -7.84
CA ASP A 435 0.67 9.94 -9.21
C ASP A 435 0.47 11.39 -9.67
N ARG A 436 -0.02 12.27 -8.77
CA ARG A 436 -0.14 13.71 -9.04
C ARG A 436 1.22 14.39 -9.22
N GLN A 437 2.22 14.04 -8.40
CA GLN A 437 3.58 14.54 -8.61
C GLN A 437 4.17 14.09 -9.94
N ALA A 438 3.88 12.85 -10.36
CA ALA A 438 4.31 12.33 -11.66
C ALA A 438 3.61 13.06 -12.82
N GLU A 439 2.32 13.38 -12.68
CA GLU A 439 1.58 14.23 -13.62
C GLU A 439 2.18 15.64 -13.72
N GLU A 440 2.56 16.24 -12.59
CA GLU A 440 3.24 17.56 -12.57
C GLU A 440 4.61 17.52 -13.26
N ILE A 441 5.39 16.44 -13.10
CA ILE A 441 6.63 16.22 -13.86
C ILE A 441 6.33 16.10 -15.35
N HIS A 442 5.31 15.31 -15.72
CA HIS A 442 4.93 15.12 -17.12
C HIS A 442 4.53 16.42 -17.81
N GLN A 443 3.68 17.23 -17.17
CA GLN A 443 3.22 18.52 -17.70
C GLN A 443 4.37 19.47 -18.01
N ARG A 444 5.50 19.37 -17.31
CA ARG A 444 6.69 20.19 -17.59
C ARG A 444 7.38 19.79 -18.88
N TYR A 445 7.48 18.49 -19.19
CA TYR A 445 7.97 18.07 -20.51
C TYR A 445 7.11 18.60 -21.66
N GLN A 446 5.79 18.71 -21.44
CA GLN A 446 4.88 19.26 -22.45
C GLN A 446 5.16 20.73 -22.77
N HIS A 447 5.61 21.53 -21.80
CA HIS A 447 5.91 22.94 -22.03
C HIS A 447 7.03 23.15 -23.07
N ASN A 448 7.89 22.13 -23.25
CA ASN A 448 8.98 22.14 -24.23
C ASN A 448 8.61 21.46 -25.57
N SER A 449 7.40 20.91 -25.72
CA SER A 449 6.94 20.22 -26.94
C SER A 449 5.42 20.31 -27.14
N LEU A 450 4.99 21.06 -28.18
CA LEU A 450 3.60 21.32 -28.58
C LEU A 450 2.74 20.07 -28.85
N PHE A 451 3.32 18.86 -28.90
CA PHE A 451 2.64 17.62 -29.31
C PHE A 451 2.65 16.54 -28.23
N THR A 452 2.86 16.90 -26.97
CA THR A 452 2.93 15.91 -25.89
C THR A 452 1.52 15.58 -25.37
N PRO A 453 1.07 14.31 -25.42
CA PRO A 453 -0.28 13.92 -25.00
C PRO A 453 -0.53 14.23 -23.51
N GLU A 454 -1.79 14.47 -23.17
CA GLU A 454 -2.24 14.70 -21.79
C GLU A 454 -1.95 13.49 -20.90
N TRP A 455 -1.80 13.68 -19.58
CA TRP A 455 -1.48 12.59 -18.64
C TRP A 455 -2.42 11.37 -18.78
N ARG A 456 -3.72 11.62 -18.97
CA ARG A 456 -4.74 10.58 -19.15
C ARG A 456 -4.64 9.82 -20.48
N GLU A 457 -3.95 10.39 -21.46
CA GLU A 457 -3.76 9.81 -22.80
C GLU A 457 -2.49 8.96 -22.86
N LEU A 458 -1.64 9.04 -21.84
CA LEU A 458 -0.47 8.19 -21.69
C LEU A 458 -0.87 6.75 -21.40
N GLY A 459 -0.16 5.81 -22.02
CA GLY A 459 -0.20 4.42 -21.61
C GLY A 459 0.42 4.18 -20.22
N SER A 460 0.05 3.07 -19.59
CA SER A 460 0.49 2.70 -18.25
C SER A 460 2.00 2.64 -18.10
N PHE A 461 2.73 2.29 -19.16
CA PHE A 461 4.20 2.26 -19.15
C PHE A 461 4.80 3.64 -18.93
N THR A 462 4.32 4.64 -19.69
CA THR A 462 4.85 6.01 -19.63
C THR A 462 4.47 6.67 -18.30
N GLN A 463 3.25 6.45 -17.82
CA GLN A 463 2.85 6.91 -16.48
C GLN A 463 3.71 6.26 -15.38
N ALA A 464 4.02 4.96 -15.51
CA ALA A 464 4.88 4.26 -14.56
C ALA A 464 6.32 4.80 -14.59
N SER A 465 6.84 5.17 -15.77
CA SER A 465 8.18 5.79 -15.89
C SER A 465 8.26 7.12 -15.16
N ASN A 466 7.23 7.96 -15.29
CA ASN A 466 7.17 9.24 -14.56
C ASN A 466 7.05 9.01 -13.04
N ARG A 467 6.26 8.01 -12.60
CA ARG A 467 6.19 7.65 -11.19
C ARG A 467 7.52 7.13 -10.65
N ALA A 468 8.26 6.34 -11.42
CA ALA A 468 9.58 5.86 -11.03
C ALA A 468 10.56 7.02 -10.80
N ALA A 469 10.50 8.07 -11.62
CA ALA A 469 11.30 9.28 -11.41
C ALA A 469 10.95 9.99 -10.08
N VAL A 470 9.66 10.07 -9.71
CA VAL A 470 9.20 10.61 -8.41
C VAL A 470 9.68 9.74 -7.24
N TRP A 471 9.51 8.43 -7.35
CA TRP A 471 9.88 7.49 -6.27
C TRP A 471 11.38 7.45 -6.01
N ASP A 472 12.19 7.81 -7.00
CA ASP A 472 13.64 7.86 -6.92
C ASP A 472 14.19 9.21 -6.40
N ILE A 473 13.35 10.23 -6.21
CA ILE A 473 13.77 11.53 -5.63
C ILE A 473 14.61 11.35 -4.35
N PRO A 474 14.21 10.51 -3.37
CA PRO A 474 15.02 10.28 -2.18
C PRO A 474 16.44 9.76 -2.47
N ASN A 475 16.63 8.89 -3.46
CA ASN A 475 17.97 8.43 -3.86
C ASN A 475 18.80 9.58 -4.41
N LYS A 476 18.22 10.41 -5.28
CA LYS A 476 18.91 11.60 -5.84
C LYS A 476 19.36 12.55 -4.74
N LEU A 477 18.53 12.78 -3.73
CA LEU A 477 18.88 13.60 -2.57
C LEU A 477 20.00 12.96 -1.73
N LEU A 478 19.96 11.64 -1.53
CA LEU A 478 21.02 10.91 -0.81
C LEU A 478 22.36 10.89 -1.56
N LEU A 479 22.32 10.79 -2.90
CA LEU A 479 23.49 10.90 -3.77
C LEU A 479 24.09 12.30 -3.71
N ALA A 480 23.25 13.33 -3.75
CA ALA A 480 23.66 14.73 -3.80
C ALA A 480 24.25 15.24 -2.47
N GLY A 481 23.71 14.78 -1.34
CA GLY A 481 24.05 15.36 -0.03
C GLY A 481 23.59 16.82 0.11
N ASP A 482 24.34 17.61 0.85
CA ASP A 482 24.02 19.04 1.06
C ASP A 482 24.53 19.90 -0.10
N VAL A 483 23.58 20.43 -0.89
CA VAL A 483 23.87 21.28 -2.05
C VAL A 483 23.91 22.78 -1.73
N SER A 484 23.52 23.19 -0.53
CA SER A 484 23.34 24.61 -0.17
C SER A 484 24.66 25.38 -0.10
N VAL A 485 25.75 24.68 0.22
CA VAL A 485 27.10 25.23 0.37
C VAL A 485 27.92 25.21 -0.93
N LEU A 486 27.38 24.64 -2.00
CA LEU A 486 28.11 24.46 -3.25
C LEU A 486 28.19 25.74 -4.07
N THR A 487 29.38 25.99 -4.64
CA THR A 487 29.56 27.02 -5.67
C THR A 487 28.72 26.69 -6.90
N PRO A 488 28.36 27.67 -7.75
CA PRO A 488 27.61 27.41 -8.98
C PRO A 488 28.28 26.37 -9.89
N GLN A 489 29.62 26.38 -9.97
CA GLN A 489 30.37 25.41 -10.78
C GLN A 489 30.32 24.00 -10.19
N ALA A 490 30.52 23.85 -8.87
CA ALA A 490 30.43 22.55 -8.21
C ALA A 490 29.00 21.96 -8.28
N ARG A 491 27.99 22.82 -8.21
CA ARG A 491 26.59 22.43 -8.40
C ARG A 491 26.31 21.93 -9.82
N GLU A 492 26.86 22.62 -10.82
CA GLU A 492 26.73 22.20 -12.22
C GLU A 492 27.35 20.82 -12.45
N THR A 493 28.57 20.59 -11.93
CA THR A 493 29.22 19.28 -11.96
C THR A 493 28.35 18.20 -11.32
N LEU A 494 27.82 18.48 -10.11
CA LEU A 494 26.93 17.56 -9.42
C LEU A 494 25.69 17.21 -10.24
N PHE A 495 25.06 18.19 -10.89
CA PHE A 495 23.85 17.98 -11.67
C PHE A 495 24.10 17.11 -12.90
N TRP A 496 25.25 17.26 -13.57
CA TRP A 496 25.64 16.36 -14.66
C TRP A 496 25.92 14.93 -14.18
N GLU A 497 26.54 14.75 -13.02
CA GLU A 497 26.72 13.41 -12.44
C GLU A 497 25.38 12.76 -12.04
N LEU A 498 24.46 13.55 -11.49
CA LEU A 498 23.11 13.10 -11.19
C LEU A 498 22.30 12.81 -12.48
N ALA A 499 22.54 13.53 -13.58
CA ALA A 499 21.93 13.24 -14.88
C ALA A 499 22.40 11.88 -15.42
N GLN A 500 23.69 11.57 -15.27
CA GLN A 500 24.22 10.25 -15.59
C GLN A 500 23.54 9.15 -14.75
N TYR A 501 23.32 9.39 -13.45
CA TYR A 501 22.55 8.49 -12.61
C TYR A 501 21.09 8.35 -13.07
N GLU A 502 20.44 9.44 -13.43
CA GLU A 502 19.05 9.43 -13.92
C GLU A 502 18.90 8.56 -15.18
N HIS A 503 19.89 8.60 -16.08
CA HIS A 503 19.97 7.71 -17.24
C HIS A 503 20.11 6.23 -16.84
N LEU A 504 20.97 5.92 -15.87
CA LEU A 504 21.11 4.54 -15.35
C LEU A 504 19.80 4.04 -14.71
N ARG A 505 19.12 4.88 -13.93
CA ARG A 505 17.80 4.58 -13.37
C ARG A 505 16.76 4.40 -14.48
N TRP A 506 16.83 5.19 -15.54
CA TRP A 506 15.96 5.05 -16.72
C TRP A 506 16.16 3.72 -17.43
N ASN A 507 17.41 3.32 -17.63
CA ASN A 507 17.78 2.02 -18.18
C ASN A 507 17.25 0.88 -17.29
N ALA A 508 17.46 0.97 -15.97
CA ALA A 508 17.02 -0.05 -15.02
C ALA A 508 15.48 -0.24 -15.05
N PHE A 509 14.73 0.87 -15.12
CA PHE A 509 13.26 0.84 -15.26
C PHE A 509 12.80 0.07 -16.52
N HIS A 510 13.50 0.28 -17.65
CA HIS A 510 13.19 -0.38 -18.91
C HIS A 510 13.55 -1.87 -18.88
N PHE A 511 14.74 -2.22 -18.41
CA PHE A 511 15.18 -3.62 -18.28
C PHE A 511 14.26 -4.42 -17.36
N ALA A 512 13.81 -3.81 -16.24
CA ALA A 512 12.87 -4.42 -15.31
C ALA A 512 11.43 -4.56 -15.86
N ARG A 513 11.20 -4.18 -17.13
CA ARG A 513 9.93 -4.31 -17.87
C ARG A 513 10.10 -5.06 -19.20
N GLY A 514 11.23 -5.75 -19.34
CA GLY A 514 11.54 -6.60 -20.49
C GLY A 514 12.00 -5.85 -21.74
N TRP A 515 12.38 -4.58 -21.61
CA TRP A 515 12.95 -3.85 -22.75
C TRP A 515 14.39 -4.26 -23.02
N LEU A 516 14.79 -4.23 -24.28
CA LEU A 516 16.14 -4.57 -24.73
C LEU A 516 16.77 -3.44 -25.54
N PRO A 517 18.12 -3.38 -25.59
CA PRO A 517 18.81 -2.42 -26.45
C PRO A 517 18.43 -2.58 -27.93
N LEU A 518 18.33 -1.44 -28.60
CA LEU A 518 18.25 -1.35 -30.06
C LEU A 518 19.58 -0.78 -30.58
N PRO A 519 20.53 -1.63 -31.03
CA PRO A 519 21.77 -1.18 -31.62
C PRO A 519 21.51 -0.21 -32.77
N GLN A 520 22.33 0.85 -32.85
CA GLN A 520 22.16 1.90 -33.85
C GLN A 520 22.27 1.35 -35.28
N GLU A 521 23.06 0.29 -35.46
CA GLU A 521 23.27 -0.41 -36.72
C GLU A 521 21.98 -1.02 -37.25
N GLU A 522 21.06 -1.41 -36.37
CA GLU A 522 19.77 -2.00 -36.72
C GLU A 522 18.70 -0.96 -37.09
N LEU A 523 18.94 0.34 -36.84
CA LEU A 523 18.03 1.40 -37.25
C LEU A 523 18.05 1.55 -38.77
N THR A 524 16.87 1.57 -39.39
CA THR A 524 16.74 1.86 -40.81
C THR A 524 17.18 3.29 -41.12
N ARG A 525 17.48 3.58 -42.40
CA ARG A 525 17.82 4.94 -42.82
C ARG A 525 16.73 5.96 -42.44
N GLU A 526 15.47 5.59 -42.68
CA GLU A 526 14.31 6.42 -42.32
C GLU A 526 14.22 6.67 -40.82
N GLU A 527 14.43 5.64 -39.99
CA GLU A 527 14.42 5.77 -38.53
C GLU A 527 15.49 6.73 -38.04
N ARG A 528 16.69 6.69 -38.63
CA ARG A 528 17.78 7.63 -38.29
C ARG A 528 17.43 9.05 -38.70
N GLU A 529 16.94 9.25 -39.93
CA GLU A 529 16.56 10.56 -40.45
C GLU A 529 15.40 11.20 -39.64
N GLN A 530 14.45 10.39 -39.17
CA GLN A 530 13.32 10.83 -38.34
C GLN A 530 13.63 10.84 -36.83
N CYS A 531 14.84 10.46 -36.42
CA CYS A 531 15.22 10.26 -35.01
C CYS A 531 14.27 9.30 -34.24
N ARG A 532 13.75 8.27 -34.93
CA ARG A 532 12.88 7.25 -34.34
C ARG A 532 13.71 6.16 -33.68
N ILE A 533 14.06 6.39 -32.42
CA ILE A 533 14.98 5.56 -31.63
C ILE A 533 14.31 4.50 -30.74
N LYS A 534 13.00 4.24 -30.96
CA LYS A 534 12.18 3.34 -30.15
C LYS A 534 11.31 2.46 -31.03
N ARG A 535 11.25 1.14 -30.73
CA ARG A 535 10.35 0.15 -31.33
C ARG A 535 9.48 -0.48 -30.25
N PRO A 536 8.29 0.08 -29.95
CA PRO A 536 7.48 -0.35 -28.82
C PRO A 536 6.98 -1.79 -28.91
N LEU A 537 6.56 -2.27 -30.09
CA LEU A 537 6.06 -3.62 -30.29
C LEU A 537 7.12 -4.71 -30.03
N GLU A 538 8.40 -4.37 -30.26
CA GLU A 538 9.53 -5.23 -29.99
C GLU A 538 10.10 -5.03 -28.57
N LYS A 539 9.59 -4.03 -27.84
CA LYS A 539 10.19 -3.50 -26.60
C LYS A 539 11.67 -3.18 -26.73
N ARG A 540 12.06 -2.50 -27.81
CA ARG A 540 13.47 -2.11 -28.02
C ARG A 540 13.67 -0.61 -28.05
N HIS A 541 14.75 -0.14 -27.46
CA HIS A 541 15.06 1.29 -27.36
C HIS A 541 16.56 1.55 -27.51
N ALA A 542 16.94 2.53 -28.35
CA ALA A 542 18.34 2.80 -28.65
C ALA A 542 19.08 3.51 -27.51
N CYS A 543 18.38 4.30 -26.69
CA CYS A 543 18.94 4.88 -25.46
C CYS A 543 19.32 3.87 -24.37
N LEU A 544 19.03 2.56 -24.49
CA LEU A 544 19.46 1.56 -23.52
C LEU A 544 20.94 1.20 -23.71
N VAL A 545 21.78 2.21 -23.52
CA VAL A 545 23.23 2.23 -23.72
C VAL A 545 23.89 3.02 -22.58
N ASP A 546 25.21 2.99 -22.51
CA ASP A 546 25.95 3.79 -21.53
C ASP A 546 25.84 5.30 -21.84
N TRP A 547 26.05 6.13 -20.82
CA TRP A 547 25.90 7.59 -20.91
C TRP A 547 26.67 8.21 -22.08
N ASP A 548 27.92 7.79 -22.30
CA ASP A 548 28.77 8.36 -23.35
C ASP A 548 28.30 7.98 -24.77
N GLN A 549 27.56 6.88 -24.89
CA GLN A 549 27.05 6.40 -26.18
C GLN A 549 25.82 7.18 -26.66
N LEU A 550 25.15 7.92 -25.77
CA LEU A 550 23.98 8.74 -26.12
C LEU A 550 24.31 9.77 -27.22
N ASP A 551 25.52 10.33 -27.22
CA ASP A 551 25.93 11.36 -28.19
C ASP A 551 25.99 10.84 -29.64
N GLY A 552 26.18 9.53 -29.81
CA GLY A 552 26.22 8.88 -31.12
C GLY A 552 24.84 8.60 -31.73
N LEU A 553 23.78 8.67 -30.94
CA LEU A 553 22.42 8.30 -31.38
C LEU A 553 21.78 9.38 -32.26
N PRO A 554 20.86 9.02 -33.16
CA PRO A 554 20.07 9.97 -33.94
C PRO A 554 19.28 10.93 -33.04
N GLN A 555 19.57 12.22 -33.17
CA GLN A 555 19.01 13.28 -32.34
C GLN A 555 18.67 14.51 -33.18
N ARG A 556 17.59 15.21 -32.80
CA ARG A 556 17.18 16.46 -33.47
C ARG A 556 18.21 17.57 -33.28
N GLU A 557 18.83 17.59 -32.10
CA GLU A 557 19.86 18.55 -31.72
C GLU A 557 20.95 17.80 -30.94
N PRO A 558 22.24 18.13 -31.13
CA PRO A 558 23.33 17.49 -30.39
C PRO A 558 23.15 17.60 -28.87
N GLY A 559 23.24 16.47 -28.16
CA GLY A 559 23.19 16.42 -26.70
C GLY A 559 21.79 16.53 -26.09
N ILE A 560 20.73 16.57 -26.89
CA ILE A 560 19.35 16.71 -26.38
C ILE A 560 18.95 15.55 -25.46
N LEU A 561 19.42 14.32 -25.72
CA LEU A 561 19.11 13.16 -24.89
C LEU A 561 19.65 13.32 -23.47
N LYS A 562 20.93 13.68 -23.34
CA LYS A 562 21.56 13.95 -22.03
C LYS A 562 20.94 15.15 -21.32
N ARG A 563 20.50 16.15 -22.10
CA ARG A 563 19.85 17.34 -21.57
C ARG A 563 18.51 17.02 -20.90
N TYR A 564 17.73 16.06 -21.41
CA TYR A 564 16.50 15.64 -20.74
C TYR A 564 16.76 15.10 -19.34
N ASP A 565 17.79 14.26 -19.16
CA ASP A 565 18.18 13.75 -17.84
C ASP A 565 18.66 14.85 -16.91
N TYR A 566 19.43 15.82 -17.43
CA TYR A 566 19.88 16.98 -16.65
C TYR A 566 18.70 17.84 -16.18
N GLU A 567 17.76 18.18 -17.06
CA GLU A 567 16.60 19.01 -16.72
C GLU A 567 15.72 18.35 -15.65
N ASN A 568 15.59 17.02 -15.68
CA ASN A 568 14.87 16.24 -14.66
C ASN A 568 15.47 16.40 -13.27
N VAL A 569 16.78 16.41 -13.20
CA VAL A 569 17.53 16.50 -11.94
C VAL A 569 17.58 17.94 -11.44
N ALA A 570 17.97 18.88 -12.30
CA ALA A 570 18.20 20.27 -11.90
C ALA A 570 16.95 20.88 -11.26
N TYR A 571 15.76 20.49 -11.73
CA TYR A 571 14.49 20.96 -11.18
C TYR A 571 14.28 20.59 -9.70
N LEU A 572 14.83 19.47 -9.23
CA LEU A 572 14.65 18.99 -7.86
C LEU A 572 15.24 19.94 -6.81
N PHE A 573 16.16 20.82 -7.23
CA PHE A 573 16.91 21.70 -6.34
C PHE A 573 16.49 23.17 -6.58
N PRO A 574 15.76 23.82 -5.64
CA PRO A 574 15.17 25.14 -5.84
C PRO A 574 16.14 26.24 -6.29
N ALA A 575 17.41 26.17 -5.89
CA ALA A 575 18.44 27.14 -6.26
C ALA A 575 18.84 27.11 -7.76
N ALA A 576 18.32 26.15 -8.55
CA ALA A 576 18.43 26.14 -10.01
C ALA A 576 17.35 27.00 -10.70
N GLN A 577 16.26 27.33 -10.01
CA GLN A 577 15.13 28.09 -10.56
C GLN A 577 15.40 29.61 -10.63
N GLU A 578 16.47 30.10 -10.01
CA GLU A 578 16.86 31.53 -10.05
C GLU A 578 17.58 31.95 -11.35
N LYS A 579 17.82 31.02 -12.29
CA LYS A 579 18.52 31.29 -13.56
C LYS A 579 17.88 30.68 -14.82
N ALA A 580 16.61 30.29 -14.76
CA ALA A 580 15.83 29.88 -15.94
C ALA A 580 15.05 31.07 -16.51
#